data_AF-A0A392N5Y7-F1
#
_entry.id   AF-A0A392N5Y7-F1
#
_cell.length_a   1.000
_cell.length_b   1.000
_cell.length_c   1.000
_cell.angle_alpha   90.00
_cell.angle_beta   90.00
_cell.angle_gamma   90.00
#
_symmetry.space_group_name_H-M   'P 1'
#
loop_
_entity.id
_entity.type
_entity.pdbx_description
1 polymer ?
#
loop_
_entity_poly.entity_id
_entity_poly.type
_entity_poly.pdbx_seq_one_letter_code
_entity_poly.pdbx_strand_id
1 'polypeptide(L)'
;AEGLIAELTLTSCYDFVEWTCDFVLKHLSVLQKLSGCPEECREAIACMIIAAARFSDLPELRDLRQIFQERYGNSLECYVNQEFAANLNPKSFTLEQKVRLMQEISSEFSIKWDSKAFELRMSKSSASAQVLSS
;
A
#
# COMPACT_ATOMS: atom_id res chain seq x y z
N ALA A 1 -17.28 1.77 -6.05
CA ALA A 1 -16.00 1.12 -6.38
C ALA A 1 -14.84 1.83 -5.70
N GLU A 2 -14.62 3.14 -5.92
CA GLU A 2 -13.46 3.85 -5.34
C GLU A 2 -13.37 3.80 -3.81
N GLY A 3 -14.48 3.99 -3.08
CA GLY A 3 -14.49 3.86 -1.62
C GLY A 3 -14.04 2.48 -1.15
N LEU A 4 -14.59 1.41 -1.72
CA LEU A 4 -14.21 0.03 -1.39
C LEU A 4 -12.74 -0.27 -1.74
N ILE A 5 -12.21 0.23 -2.86
CA ILE A 5 -10.79 0.05 -3.19
C ILE A 5 -9.92 0.75 -2.14
N ALA A 6 -10.29 1.97 -1.71
CA ALA A 6 -9.57 2.70 -0.67
C ALA A 6 -9.61 1.96 0.68
N GLU A 7 -10.76 1.43 1.07
CA GLU A 7 -10.91 0.64 2.30
C GLU A 7 -10.05 -0.63 2.25
N LEU A 8 -10.12 -1.41 1.16
CA LEU A 8 -9.29 -2.61 0.98
C LEU A 8 -7.79 -2.29 1.00
N THR A 9 -7.39 -1.20 0.33
CA THR A 9 -5.99 -0.75 0.31
C THR A 9 -5.52 -0.39 1.72
N LEU A 10 -6.35 0.34 2.47
CA LEU A 10 -6.06 0.71 3.85
C LEU A 10 -5.95 -0.53 4.75
N THR A 11 -6.87 -1.49 4.61
CA THR A 11 -6.81 -2.77 5.32
C THR A 11 -5.49 -3.51 5.03
N SER A 12 -5.12 -3.65 3.75
CA SER A 12 -3.83 -4.28 3.39
C SER A 12 -2.62 -3.55 3.98
N CYS A 13 -2.70 -2.22 4.13
CA CYS A 13 -1.63 -1.48 4.80
C CYS A 13 -1.58 -1.77 6.31
N TYR A 14 -2.72 -1.91 6.99
CA TYR A 14 -2.75 -2.32 8.40
C TYR A 14 -2.23 -3.76 8.58
N ASP A 15 -2.63 -4.70 7.71
CA ASP A 15 -2.13 -6.09 7.74
C ASP A 15 -0.61 -6.14 7.61
N PHE A 16 -0.04 -5.32 6.72
CA PHE A 16 1.40 -5.21 6.57
C PHE A 16 2.09 -4.62 7.82
N VAL A 17 1.47 -3.62 8.45
CA VAL A 17 1.98 -3.04 9.71
C VAL A 17 1.97 -4.08 10.83
N GLU A 18 0.87 -4.81 10.99
CA GLU A 18 0.76 -5.89 11.98
C GLU A 18 1.85 -6.95 11.74
N TRP A 19 1.98 -7.42 10.51
CA TRP A 19 3.01 -8.37 10.11
C TRP A 19 4.42 -7.84 10.41
N THR A 20 4.68 -6.56 10.13
CA THR A 20 5.98 -5.93 10.39
C THR A 20 6.28 -5.86 11.88
N CYS A 21 5.29 -5.54 12.72
CA CYS A 21 5.45 -5.53 14.17
C CYS A 21 5.83 -6.92 14.71
N ASP A 22 5.12 -7.97 14.30
CA ASP A 22 5.45 -9.36 14.66
C ASP A 22 6.85 -9.77 14.15
N PHE A 23 7.17 -9.40 12.91
CA PHE A 23 8.47 -9.67 12.31
C PHE A 23 9.62 -9.00 13.09
N VAL A 24 9.46 -7.72 13.46
CA VAL A 24 10.44 -6.97 14.26
C VAL A 24 10.61 -7.58 15.64
N LEU A 25 9.51 -7.98 16.30
CA LEU A 25 9.56 -8.63 17.61
C LEU A 25 10.38 -9.93 17.56
N LYS A 26 10.18 -10.74 16.52
CA LYS A 26 10.95 -11.99 16.30
C LYS A 26 12.44 -11.73 16.06
N HIS A 27 12.80 -10.63 15.40
CA HIS A 27 14.19 -10.27 15.09
C HIS A 27 14.82 -9.28 16.08
N LEU A 28 14.12 -8.93 17.17
CA LEU A 28 14.51 -7.87 18.10
C LEU A 28 15.91 -8.10 18.68
N SER A 29 16.26 -9.35 19.00
CA SER A 29 17.58 -9.71 19.53
C SER A 29 18.73 -9.38 18.58
N VAL A 30 18.50 -9.53 17.27
CA VAL A 30 19.49 -9.22 16.24
C VAL A 30 19.55 -7.71 16.00
N LEU A 31 18.38 -7.08 15.87
CA LEU A 31 18.25 -5.62 15.72
C LEU A 31 18.90 -4.85 16.87
N GLN A 32 18.87 -5.40 18.09
CA GLN A 32 19.52 -4.80 19.26
C GLN A 32 21.05 -4.90 19.25
N LYS A 33 21.61 -5.97 18.68
CA LYS A 33 23.06 -6.24 18.69
C LYS A 33 23.81 -5.55 17.55
N LEU A 34 23.16 -5.39 16.41
CA LEU A 34 23.78 -4.79 15.22
C LEU A 34 23.55 -3.28 15.19
N SER A 35 24.58 -2.54 14.78
CA SER A 35 24.47 -1.10 14.54
C SER A 35 23.70 -0.80 13.24
N GLY A 36 23.89 -1.64 12.21
CA GLY A 36 23.17 -1.57 10.94
C GLY A 36 21.90 -2.44 10.93
N CYS A 37 20.98 -2.12 10.04
CA CYS A 37 19.78 -2.93 9.83
C CYS A 37 20.16 -4.24 9.09
N PRO A 38 19.79 -5.42 9.65
CA PRO A 38 19.89 -6.70 8.96
C PRO A 38 19.20 -6.62 7.60
N GLU A 39 19.77 -7.28 6.58
CA GLU A 39 19.29 -7.21 5.21
C GLU A 39 17.83 -7.69 5.11
N GLU A 40 17.51 -8.76 5.82
CA GLU A 40 16.17 -9.34 5.92
C GLU A 40 15.14 -8.41 6.55
N CYS A 41 15.58 -7.41 7.33
CA CYS A 41 14.70 -6.46 8.02
C CYS A 41 14.55 -5.13 7.29
N ARG A 42 15.39 -4.83 6.28
CA ARG A 42 15.44 -3.48 5.70
C ARG A 42 14.12 -3.06 5.07
N GLU A 43 13.52 -3.92 4.26
CA GLU A 43 12.25 -3.60 3.60
C GLU A 43 11.14 -3.37 4.63
N ALA A 44 10.97 -4.29 5.59
CA ALA A 44 9.94 -4.19 6.61
C ALA A 44 10.08 -2.89 7.44
N ILE A 45 11.29 -2.59 7.91
CA ILE A 45 11.56 -1.38 8.70
C ILE A 45 11.41 -0.11 7.86
N ALA A 46 11.88 -0.11 6.61
CA ALA A 46 11.73 1.02 5.70
C ALA A 46 10.25 1.33 5.43
N CYS A 47 9.45 0.31 5.13
CA CYS A 47 8.01 0.42 4.95
C CYS A 47 7.30 0.93 6.22
N MET A 48 7.66 0.41 7.40
CA MET A 48 7.08 0.89 8.67
C MET A 48 7.39 2.36 8.95
N ILE A 49 8.61 2.83 8.65
CA ILE A 49 8.98 4.24 8.80
C ILE A 49 8.06 5.15 7.99
N ILE A 50 7.77 4.80 6.73
CA ILE A 50 6.87 5.60 5.89
C ILE A 50 5.40 5.43 6.27
N ALA A 51 5.00 4.24 6.73
CA ALA A 51 3.66 3.92 7.19
C ALA A 51 3.25 4.79 8.38
N ALA A 52 4.14 4.94 9.36
CA ALA A 52 3.90 5.72 10.57
C ALA A 52 3.56 7.21 10.32
N ALA A 53 3.84 7.74 9.13
CA ALA A 53 3.43 9.10 8.74
C ALA A 53 1.97 9.20 8.27
N ARG A 54 1.29 8.07 8.04
CA ARG A 54 -0.07 8.00 7.51
C ARG A 54 -1.10 7.49 8.53
N PHE A 55 -0.66 6.70 9.50
CA PHE A 55 -1.52 6.18 10.56
C PHE A 55 -1.61 7.18 11.73
N SER A 56 -2.54 8.12 11.66
CA SER A 56 -2.74 9.13 12.71
C SER A 56 -3.39 8.58 13.99
N ASP A 57 -4.07 7.45 13.85
CA ASP A 57 -4.78 6.68 14.86
C ASP A 57 -3.87 5.74 15.67
N LEU A 58 -2.66 5.45 15.18
CA LEU A 58 -1.66 4.62 15.85
C LEU A 58 -0.41 5.46 16.20
N PRO A 59 -0.48 6.29 17.27
CA PRO A 59 0.65 7.13 17.68
C PRO A 59 1.91 6.32 18.01
N GLU A 60 1.78 5.08 18.47
CA GLU A 60 2.89 4.16 18.80
C GLU A 60 3.80 3.89 17.60
N LEU A 61 3.23 3.90 16.38
CA LEU A 61 4.03 3.76 15.15
C LEU A 61 4.97 4.95 14.94
N ARG A 62 4.62 6.13 15.46
CA ARG A 62 5.49 7.32 15.36
C ARG A 62 6.70 7.18 16.27
N ASP A 63 6.52 6.60 17.45
CA ASP A 63 7.62 6.31 18.36
C ASP A 63 8.55 5.26 17.76
N LEU A 64 7.99 4.19 17.18
CA LEU A 64 8.78 3.19 16.43
C LEU A 64 9.55 3.82 15.27
N ARG A 65 8.90 4.68 14.48
CA ARG A 65 9.55 5.43 13.40
C ARG A 65 10.74 6.21 13.91
N GLN A 66 10.57 6.95 15.01
CA GLN A 66 11.66 7.74 15.59
C GLN A 66 12.82 6.84 16.02
N ILE A 67 12.54 5.73 16.71
CA ILE A 67 13.58 4.78 17.15
C ILE A 67 14.37 4.23 15.95
N PHE A 68 13.68 3.82 14.87
CA PHE A 68 14.36 3.29 13.70
C PHE A 68 15.12 4.36 12.91
N GLN A 69 14.61 5.58 12.83
CA GLN A 69 15.30 6.70 12.19
C GLN A 69 16.54 7.13 12.97
N GLU A 70 16.47 7.21 14.30
CA GLU A 70 17.63 7.51 15.15
C GLU A 70 18.71 6.43 15.03
N ARG A 71 18.29 5.17 14.87
CA ARG A 71 19.21 4.03 14.80
C ARG A 71 19.86 3.83 13.44
N TYR A 72 19.08 3.93 12.37
CA TYR A 72 19.53 3.57 11.01
C TYR A 72 19.62 4.77 10.05
N GLY A 73 19.12 5.94 10.46
CA GLY A 73 19.06 7.13 9.62
C GLY A 73 18.27 6.90 8.34
N ASN A 74 18.63 7.65 7.29
CA ASN A 74 17.98 7.58 5.98
C ASN A 74 18.52 6.45 5.10
N SER A 75 19.37 5.57 5.63
CA SER A 75 19.94 4.46 4.86
C SER A 75 18.89 3.47 4.36
N LEU A 76 17.70 3.49 4.95
CA LEU A 76 16.62 2.56 4.65
C LEU A 76 15.65 3.02 3.55
N GLU A 77 15.69 4.29 3.15
CA GLU A 77 14.70 4.86 2.22
C GLU A 77 14.63 4.14 0.86
N CYS A 78 15.75 3.60 0.38
CA CYS A 78 15.79 2.88 -0.90
C CYS A 78 15.22 1.46 -0.85
N TYR A 79 14.97 0.91 0.34
CA TYR A 79 14.43 -0.44 0.52
C TYR A 79 12.91 -0.45 0.68
N VAL A 80 12.26 0.70 0.58
CA VAL A 80 10.79 0.80 0.64
C VAL A 80 10.17 0.03 -0.53
N ASN A 81 9.24 -0.87 -0.20
CA ASN A 81 8.37 -1.52 -1.17
C ASN A 81 7.50 -0.47 -1.88
N GLN A 82 7.69 -0.34 -3.20
CA GLN A 82 7.05 0.70 -4.00
C GLN A 82 5.53 0.52 -4.11
N GLU A 83 5.05 -0.73 -4.10
CA GLU A 83 3.61 -1.02 -4.11
C GLU A 83 2.98 -0.57 -2.79
N PHE A 84 3.61 -0.92 -1.67
CA PHE A 84 3.17 -0.46 -0.35
C PHE A 84 3.19 1.07 -0.22
N ALA A 85 4.24 1.74 -0.71
CA ALA A 85 4.32 3.20 -0.71
C ALA A 85 3.22 3.87 -1.55
N ALA A 86 2.86 3.26 -2.68
CA ALA A 86 1.75 3.72 -3.51
C ALA A 86 0.40 3.55 -2.80
N ASN A 87 0.21 2.43 -2.11
CA ASN A 87 -1.00 2.13 -1.34
C ASN A 87 -1.21 3.10 -0.15
N LEU A 88 -0.13 3.59 0.46
CA LEU A 88 -0.18 4.59 1.55
C LEU A 88 -0.58 6.01 1.12
N ASN A 89 -0.54 6.32 -0.18
CA ASN A 89 -0.96 7.62 -0.69
C ASN A 89 -1.63 7.49 -2.07
N PRO A 90 -2.84 6.89 -2.12
CA PRO A 90 -3.52 6.67 -3.38
C PRO A 90 -3.99 8.01 -3.96
N LYS A 91 -3.33 8.48 -5.03
CA LYS A 91 -3.71 9.73 -5.72
C LYS A 91 -5.04 9.61 -6.46
N SER A 92 -5.28 8.45 -7.05
CA SER A 92 -6.51 8.05 -7.75
C SER A 92 -6.37 6.59 -8.18
N PHE A 93 -7.45 5.81 -8.18
CA PHE A 93 -7.41 4.43 -8.67
C PHE A 93 -7.49 4.38 -10.20
N THR A 94 -6.61 3.58 -10.81
CA THR A 94 -6.59 3.38 -12.26
C THR A 94 -7.84 2.62 -12.72
N LEU A 95 -8.17 2.73 -14.02
CA LEU A 95 -9.26 1.92 -14.60
C LEU A 95 -8.97 0.42 -14.42
N GLU A 96 -7.72 0.00 -14.56
CA GLU A 96 -7.29 -1.38 -14.35
C GLU A 96 -7.57 -1.88 -12.93
N GLN A 97 -7.25 -1.09 -11.90
CA GLN A 97 -7.54 -1.44 -10.50
C GLN A 97 -9.05 -1.59 -10.26
N LYS A 98 -9.86 -0.69 -10.84
CA LYS A 98 -11.32 -0.75 -10.76
C LYS A 98 -11.88 -2.00 -11.44
N VAL A 99 -11.34 -2.33 -12.61
CA VAL A 99 -11.75 -3.52 -13.38
C VAL A 99 -11.36 -4.79 -12.66
N ARG A 100 -10.14 -4.86 -12.12
CA ARG A 100 -9.68 -6.01 -11.32
C ARG A 100 -10.62 -6.26 -10.14
N LEU A 101 -10.92 -5.24 -9.34
CA LEU A 101 -11.84 -5.40 -8.20
C LEU A 101 -13.23 -5.88 -8.65
N MET A 102 -13.78 -5.30 -9.71
CA MET A 102 -15.09 -5.75 -10.23
C MET A 102 -15.05 -7.19 -10.73
N GLN A 103 -13.93 -7.63 -11.31
CA GLN A 103 -13.73 -9.01 -11.73
C GLN A 103 -13.71 -9.95 -10.51
N GLU A 104 -12.98 -9.61 -9.45
CA GLU A 104 -12.91 -10.39 -8.21
C GLU A 104 -14.29 -10.55 -7.56
N ILE A 105 -15.02 -9.44 -7.40
CA ILE A 105 -16.41 -9.46 -6.88
C ILE A 105 -17.30 -10.33 -7.79
N SER A 106 -17.24 -10.13 -9.11
CA SER A 106 -18.09 -10.89 -10.03
C SER A 106 -17.80 -12.40 -9.96
N SER A 107 -16.54 -12.79 -9.77
CA SER A 107 -16.13 -14.18 -9.62
C SER A 107 -16.65 -14.76 -8.31
N GLU A 108 -16.53 -14.03 -7.20
CA GLU A 108 -17.00 -14.46 -5.88
C GLU A 108 -18.51 -14.72 -5.84
N PHE A 109 -19.29 -13.85 -6.50
CA PHE A 109 -20.74 -13.96 -6.54
C PHE A 109 -21.28 -14.75 -7.76
N SER A 110 -20.40 -15.39 -8.54
CA SER A 110 -20.77 -16.12 -9.78
C SER A 110 -21.58 -15.28 -10.78
N ILE A 111 -21.31 -13.97 -10.83
CA ILE A 111 -21.92 -13.03 -11.76
C ILE A 111 -21.12 -13.04 -13.06
N LYS A 112 -21.79 -13.31 -14.19
CA LYS A 112 -21.16 -13.18 -15.51
C LYS A 112 -20.97 -11.70 -15.85
N TRP A 113 -19.77 -11.19 -15.64
CA TRP A 113 -19.36 -9.84 -15.98
C TRP A 113 -18.29 -9.84 -17.07
N ASP A 114 -18.43 -8.95 -18.06
CA ASP A 114 -17.49 -8.83 -19.18
C ASP A 114 -16.60 -7.59 -18.99
N SER A 115 -15.39 -7.83 -18.49
CA SER A 115 -14.38 -6.80 -18.23
C SER A 115 -13.97 -6.06 -19.51
N LYS A 116 -13.81 -6.76 -20.64
CA LYS A 116 -13.40 -6.14 -21.91
C LYS A 116 -14.47 -5.21 -22.46
N ALA A 117 -15.74 -5.63 -22.41
CA ALA A 117 -16.85 -4.79 -22.81
C ALA A 117 -16.96 -3.53 -21.92
N PHE A 118 -16.71 -3.67 -20.62
CA PHE A 118 -16.68 -2.55 -19.69
C PHE A 118 -15.53 -1.57 -19.99
N GLU A 119 -14.29 -2.06 -20.16
CA GLU A 119 -13.13 -1.24 -20.49
C GLU A 119 -13.32 -0.46 -21.79
N LEU A 120 -13.84 -1.11 -22.83
CA LEU A 120 -14.17 -0.47 -24.11
C LEU A 120 -15.17 0.68 -23.93
N ARG A 121 -16.18 0.51 -23.07
CA ARG A 121 -17.17 1.57 -22.79
C ARG A 121 -16.55 2.74 -22.04
N MET A 122 -15.69 2.47 -21.07
CA MET A 122 -15.03 3.52 -20.28
C MET A 122 -14.04 4.32 -21.13
N SER A 123 -13.27 3.67 -22.01
CA SER A 123 -12.36 4.32 -22.96
C SER A 123 -13.07 5.15 -24.02
N LYS A 124 -14.27 4.72 -24.47
CA LYS A 124 -15.11 5.54 -25.37
C LYS A 124 -15.67 6.77 -24.68
N SER A 125 -16.09 6.64 -23.42
CA SER A 125 -16.64 7.74 -22.64
C SER A 125 -15.61 8.84 -22.37
N SER A 126 -14.33 8.50 -22.18
CA SER A 126 -13.26 9.50 -22.03
C SER A 126 -12.93 10.21 -23.35
N ALA A 127 -13.01 9.51 -24.48
CA ALA A 127 -12.84 10.10 -25.81
C ALA A 127 -13.98 11.08 -26.17
N SER A 128 -15.23 10.75 -25.82
CA SER A 128 -16.38 11.65 -26.04
C SER A 128 -16.34 12.92 -25.18
N ALA A 129 -15.76 12.84 -23.98
CA ALA A 129 -15.62 14.00 -23.09
C ALA A 129 -14.57 15.02 -23.57
N GLN A 130 -13.53 14.58 -24.29
CA GLN A 130 -12.49 15.47 -24.85
C GLN A 130 -12.96 16.22 -26.11
N VAL A 131 -13.90 15.66 -26.88
CA VAL A 131 -14.44 16.28 -28.10
C VAL A 131 -15.43 17.41 -27.81
N LEU A 132 -16.08 17.39 -26.64
CA LEU A 132 -17.03 18.44 -26.22
C LEU A 132 -16.36 19.64 -25.53
N SER A 133 -15.05 19.58 -25.31
CA SER A 133 -14.24 20.67 -24.72
C SER A 133 -13.31 21.36 -25.71
N SER A 134 -13.50 21.18 -27.02
CA SER A 134 -12.72 21.81 -28.10
C SER A 134 -13.58 22.69 -28.98
#